data_AF-A0A1H7YLA1-F1
#
_entry.id   AF-A0A1H7YLA1-F1
#
_cell.length_a   1.000
_cell.length_b   1.000
_cell.length_c   1.000
_cell.angle_alpha   90.00
_cell.angle_beta   90.00
_cell.angle_gamma   90.00
#
_symmetry.space_group_name_H-M   'P 1'
#
loop_
_entity.id
_entity.type
_entity.pdbx_description
1 polymer ?
#
loop_
_entity_poly.entity_id
_entity_poly.type
_entity_poly.pdbx_seq_one_letter_code
_entity_poly.pdbx_strand_id
1 'polypeptide(L)'
;MVTLIVLLQLIVVLTMIFIGARIGGIGMGIYGMVGVFILVFVFGVRPGNIPIDVMLIIASVITATAALQAAGGLDYLVGLAAKFLRSHPAHITYYGPLTTWLFCLLAGTAHTSYSLLPIIAEIAKSSKIRPERPLTVSTIAASLGITGSPMSAATAAVISTDLLGGQGIELKDILLVCIPASFIAILVAAFVQNHVGKELNDDPVYQQRIRDGLIDPEAEAKTLAQMEQNSNPHAKWSVLAFLTGVILVVLFGSIPSLRPSFEVNGTTESLTMPQTIEIVMMSIAALILIVGKANVKDAVSGNIFGAGMNAMISIFGIAWMGDTFFNGNLEFFKSSIADVVSQYPFLFSVALFIMSIMLFSQAATVRTLFPLAIGLGIQPLALVAMFPAVNGYFFVPNYPTEVAAINFDTTGTTRIGKYVLNHSFQLSGFITTFVSIGIGYLIISFLY
;
A
#
# COMPACT_ATOMS: atom_id res chain seq x y z
N MET A 1 -16.10 -20.67 -29.42
CA MET A 1 -17.24 -20.01 -28.74
C MET A 1 -16.88 -19.60 -27.32
N VAL A 2 -16.39 -20.51 -26.46
CA VAL A 2 -15.97 -20.22 -25.08
C VAL A 2 -14.96 -19.06 -25.01
N THR A 3 -13.86 -19.13 -25.76
CA THR A 3 -12.84 -18.06 -25.79
C THR A 3 -13.42 -16.68 -26.10
N LEU A 4 -14.34 -16.59 -27.07
CA LEU A 4 -14.98 -15.32 -27.42
C LEU A 4 -15.82 -14.77 -26.26
N ILE A 5 -16.57 -15.64 -25.56
CA ILE A 5 -17.36 -15.24 -24.39
C ILE A 5 -16.45 -14.71 -23.28
N VAL A 6 -15.35 -15.42 -22.97
CA VAL A 6 -14.37 -14.97 -21.96
C VAL A 6 -13.74 -13.63 -22.35
N LEU A 7 -13.39 -13.44 -23.62
CA LEU A 7 -12.84 -12.17 -24.10
C LEU A 7 -13.85 -11.02 -23.99
N LEU A 8 -15.13 -11.26 -24.28
CA LEU A 8 -16.18 -10.25 -24.09
C LEU A 8 -16.38 -9.90 -22.62
N GLN A 9 -16.38 -10.89 -21.73
CA GLN A 9 -16.42 -10.67 -20.29
C GLN A 9 -15.19 -9.89 -19.80
N LEU A 10 -13.99 -10.22 -20.30
CA LEU A 10 -12.77 -9.48 -20.00
C LEU A 10 -12.88 -8.02 -20.46
N ILE A 11 -13.38 -7.77 -21.67
CA ILE A 11 -13.62 -6.40 -22.16
C ILE A 11 -14.55 -5.64 -21.21
N VAL A 12 -15.62 -6.26 -20.70
CA VAL A 12 -16.50 -5.65 -19.69
C VAL A 12 -15.71 -5.29 -18.44
N VAL A 13 -14.95 -6.23 -17.87
CA VAL A 13 -14.13 -6.02 -16.67
C VAL A 13 -13.16 -4.86 -16.88
N LEU A 14 -12.39 -4.86 -17.96
CA LEU A 14 -11.41 -3.81 -18.26
C LEU A 14 -12.08 -2.45 -18.51
N THR A 15 -13.25 -2.44 -19.17
CA THR A 15 -14.02 -1.21 -19.42
C THR A 15 -14.53 -0.61 -18.11
N MET A 16 -15.07 -1.42 -17.21
CA MET A 16 -15.57 -0.95 -15.91
C MET A 16 -14.44 -0.44 -15.02
N ILE A 17 -13.29 -1.12 -15.00
CA ILE A 17 -12.08 -0.64 -14.31
C ILE A 17 -11.66 0.72 -14.87
N PHE A 18 -11.58 0.84 -16.20
CA PHE A 18 -11.14 2.08 -16.84
C PHE A 18 -12.06 3.27 -16.55
N ILE A 19 -13.38 3.06 -16.60
CA ILE A 19 -14.36 4.11 -16.27
C ILE A 19 -14.28 4.46 -14.78
N GLY A 20 -14.24 3.45 -13.90
CA GLY A 20 -14.10 3.65 -12.46
C GLY A 20 -12.86 4.44 -12.08
N ALA A 21 -11.72 4.13 -12.70
CA ALA A 21 -10.44 4.78 -12.44
C ALA A 21 -10.44 6.25 -12.90
N ARG A 22 -11.12 6.56 -14.01
CA ARG A 22 -11.27 7.95 -14.49
C ARG A 22 -12.15 8.81 -13.59
N ILE A 23 -13.19 8.23 -12.99
CA ILE A 23 -14.09 8.93 -12.08
C ILE A 23 -13.42 9.15 -10.72
N GLY A 24 -12.62 8.18 -10.27
CA GLY A 24 -11.89 8.25 -9.01
C GLY A 24 -12.80 8.09 -7.77
N GLY A 25 -12.19 8.15 -6.58
CA GLY A 25 -12.90 7.99 -5.30
C GLY A 25 -13.68 6.67 -5.22
N ILE A 26 -14.95 6.72 -4.82
CA ILE A 26 -15.84 5.54 -4.77
C ILE A 26 -16.24 5.00 -6.15
N GLY A 27 -15.94 5.71 -7.25
CA GLY A 27 -16.32 5.32 -8.60
C GLY A 27 -15.79 3.94 -8.99
N MET A 28 -14.58 3.61 -8.56
CA MET A 28 -13.97 2.29 -8.71
C MET A 28 -14.88 1.16 -8.18
N GLY A 29 -15.46 1.35 -6.99
CA GLY A 29 -16.39 0.39 -6.40
C GLY A 29 -17.72 0.31 -7.13
N ILE A 30 -18.29 1.47 -7.49
CA ILE A 30 -19.59 1.55 -8.18
C ILE A 30 -19.53 0.82 -9.54
N TYR A 31 -18.53 1.12 -10.36
CA TYR A 31 -18.42 0.49 -11.68
C TYR A 31 -17.98 -0.98 -11.59
N GLY A 32 -17.23 -1.36 -10.55
CA GLY A 32 -17.02 -2.77 -10.22
C GLY A 32 -18.35 -3.52 -10.05
N MET A 33 -19.30 -2.95 -9.30
CA MET A 33 -20.63 -3.55 -9.12
C MET A 33 -21.48 -3.58 -10.39
N VAL A 34 -21.36 -2.56 -11.25
CA VAL A 34 -21.97 -2.60 -12.60
C VAL A 34 -21.38 -3.75 -13.41
N GLY A 35 -20.07 -3.99 -13.31
CA GLY A 35 -19.43 -5.14 -13.95
C GLY A 35 -19.92 -6.48 -13.39
N VAL A 36 -20.05 -6.64 -12.07
CA VAL A 36 -20.67 -7.83 -11.46
C VAL A 36 -22.08 -8.04 -12.01
N PHE A 37 -22.88 -6.97 -12.08
CA PHE A 37 -24.24 -7.03 -12.64
C PHE A 37 -24.22 -7.57 -14.08
N ILE A 38 -23.36 -7.03 -14.95
CA ILE A 38 -23.27 -7.49 -16.34
C ILE A 38 -22.81 -8.96 -16.40
N LEU A 39 -21.77 -9.34 -15.65
CA LEU A 39 -21.26 -10.71 -15.62
C LEU A 39 -22.32 -11.73 -15.18
N VAL A 40 -23.08 -11.40 -14.13
CA VAL A 40 -24.08 -12.31 -13.57
C VAL A 40 -25.36 -12.31 -14.40
N PHE A 41 -25.95 -11.15 -14.68
CA PHE A 41 -27.28 -11.07 -15.29
C PHE A 41 -27.26 -11.17 -16.81
N VAL A 42 -26.17 -10.81 -17.48
CA VAL A 42 -26.06 -10.89 -18.95
C VAL A 42 -25.32 -12.15 -19.38
N PHE A 43 -24.17 -12.44 -18.75
CA PHE A 43 -23.34 -13.60 -19.12
C PHE A 43 -23.66 -14.87 -18.32
N GLY A 44 -24.49 -14.81 -17.29
CA GLY A 44 -24.86 -15.97 -16.47
C GLY A 44 -23.71 -16.52 -15.63
N VAL A 45 -22.67 -15.72 -15.38
CA VAL A 45 -21.53 -16.14 -14.54
C VAL A 45 -21.99 -16.18 -13.09
N ARG A 46 -21.69 -17.29 -12.39
CA ARG A 46 -21.98 -17.39 -10.96
C ARG A 46 -21.21 -16.30 -10.20
N PRO A 47 -21.86 -15.52 -9.32
CA PRO A 47 -21.15 -14.51 -8.54
C PRO A 47 -20.06 -15.15 -7.68
N GLY A 48 -18.91 -14.49 -7.64
CA GLY A 48 -17.77 -14.85 -6.82
C GLY A 48 -17.96 -14.49 -5.34
N ASN A 49 -16.87 -14.57 -4.58
CA ASN A 49 -16.85 -14.30 -3.14
C ASN A 49 -16.77 -12.79 -2.85
N ILE A 50 -17.64 -12.33 -1.95
CA ILE A 50 -17.59 -10.96 -1.43
C ILE A 50 -16.39 -10.85 -0.47
N PRO A 51 -15.53 -9.81 -0.58
CA PRO A 51 -14.34 -9.66 0.27
C PRO A 51 -14.68 -9.11 1.68
N ILE A 52 -15.60 -9.77 2.41
CA ILE A 52 -16.14 -9.27 3.69
C ILE A 52 -15.01 -9.06 4.72
N ASP A 53 -14.15 -10.06 4.91
CA ASP A 53 -13.03 -9.99 5.86
C ASP A 53 -12.15 -8.76 5.61
N VAL A 54 -11.80 -8.50 4.34
CA VAL A 54 -10.96 -7.36 3.97
C VAL A 54 -11.67 -6.04 4.25
N MET A 55 -12.98 -5.96 3.96
CA MET A 55 -13.78 -4.75 4.22
C MET A 55 -13.85 -4.44 5.71
N LEU A 56 -14.08 -5.46 6.56
CA LEU A 56 -14.17 -5.29 8.01
C LEU A 56 -12.81 -4.97 8.64
N ILE A 57 -11.73 -5.59 8.17
CA ILE A 57 -10.37 -5.23 8.58
C ILE A 57 -10.07 -3.77 8.24
N ILE A 58 -10.39 -3.31 7.02
CA ILE A 58 -10.24 -1.89 6.65
C ILE A 58 -11.04 -1.00 7.59
N ALA A 59 -12.29 -1.35 7.86
CA ALA A 59 -13.14 -0.58 8.77
C ALA A 59 -12.48 -0.40 10.14
N SER A 60 -11.99 -1.49 10.73
CA SER A 60 -11.39 -1.48 12.06
C SER A 60 -10.03 -0.76 12.10
N VAL A 61 -9.15 -1.01 11.14
CA VAL A 61 -7.82 -0.37 11.09
C VAL A 61 -7.97 1.13 10.82
N ILE A 62 -8.79 1.52 9.85
CA ILE A 62 -9.02 2.93 9.52
C ILE A 62 -9.67 3.66 10.70
N THR A 63 -10.59 3.03 11.42
CA THR A 63 -11.18 3.62 12.62
C THR A 63 -10.12 3.92 13.68
N ALA A 64 -9.19 2.99 13.92
CA ALA A 64 -8.08 3.21 14.85
C ALA A 64 -7.11 4.31 14.38
N THR A 65 -6.76 4.33 13.10
CA THR A 65 -5.87 5.35 12.53
C THR A 65 -6.55 6.74 12.48
N ALA A 66 -7.85 6.80 12.22
CA ALA A 66 -8.64 8.03 12.28
C ALA A 66 -8.76 8.56 13.72
N ALA A 67 -8.91 7.66 14.72
CA ALA A 67 -8.82 8.03 16.13
C ALA A 67 -7.42 8.57 16.48
N LEU A 68 -6.36 7.98 15.95
CA LEU A 68 -4.98 8.45 16.13
C LEU A 68 -4.79 9.86 15.55
N GLN A 69 -5.35 10.09 14.36
CA GLN A 69 -5.35 11.40 13.73
C GLN A 69 -6.10 12.43 14.59
N ALA A 70 -7.31 12.10 15.04
CA ALA A 70 -8.11 12.98 15.90
C ALA A 70 -7.42 13.34 17.22
N ALA A 71 -6.56 12.45 17.73
CA ALA A 71 -5.76 12.69 18.93
C ALA A 71 -4.50 13.55 18.69
N GLY A 72 -4.20 13.92 17.44
CA GLY A 72 -2.95 14.59 17.05
C GLY A 72 -1.73 13.64 17.07
N GLY A 73 -1.96 12.33 17.12
CA GLY A 73 -0.89 11.33 17.20
C GLY A 73 -0.04 11.26 15.93
N LEU A 74 -0.66 11.48 14.76
CA LEU A 74 0.08 11.55 13.49
C LEU A 74 0.99 12.77 13.43
N ASP A 75 0.53 13.94 13.89
CA ASP A 75 1.35 15.15 13.93
C ASP A 75 2.55 14.96 14.87
N TYR A 76 2.36 14.29 16.01
CA TYR A 76 3.45 13.93 16.91
C TYR A 76 4.48 13.01 16.23
N LEU A 77 4.03 11.96 15.53
CA LEU A 77 4.93 11.06 14.80
C LEU A 77 5.72 11.82 13.72
N VAL A 78 5.03 12.67 12.96
CA VAL A 78 5.64 13.51 11.91
C VAL A 78 6.69 14.45 12.50
N GLY A 79 6.42 15.07 13.65
CA GLY A 79 7.39 15.91 14.37
C GLY A 79 8.64 15.13 14.81
N LEU A 80 8.49 13.87 15.24
CA LEU A 80 9.64 13.01 15.54
C LEU A 80 10.44 12.66 14.29
N ALA A 81 9.75 12.30 13.20
CA ALA A 81 10.39 12.02 11.91
C ALA A 81 11.13 13.24 11.38
N ALA A 82 10.55 14.44 11.47
CA ALA A 82 11.17 15.69 11.07
C ALA A 82 12.51 15.91 11.80
N LYS A 83 12.50 15.77 13.13
CA LYS A 83 13.71 15.89 13.95
C LYS A 83 14.78 14.87 13.56
N PHE A 84 14.40 13.62 13.32
CA PHE A 84 15.32 12.56 12.91
C PHE A 84 15.92 12.82 11.52
N LEU A 85 15.12 13.23 10.55
CA LEU A 85 15.60 13.50 9.19
C LEU A 85 16.49 14.75 9.16
N ARG A 86 16.16 15.79 9.95
CA ARG A 86 16.97 17.01 10.07
C ARG A 86 18.32 16.79 10.74
N SER A 87 18.44 15.80 11.63
CA SER A 87 19.72 15.45 12.23
C SER A 87 20.61 14.63 11.28
N HIS A 88 20.07 14.12 10.17
CA HIS A 88 20.80 13.32 9.18
C HIS A 88 20.60 13.80 7.73
N PRO A 89 20.81 15.09 7.43
CA PRO A 89 20.48 15.69 6.13
C PRO A 89 21.26 15.07 4.97
N ALA A 90 22.54 14.75 5.17
CA ALA A 90 23.41 14.16 4.15
C ALA A 90 22.95 12.76 3.68
N HIS A 91 22.10 12.09 4.46
CA HIS A 91 21.61 10.74 4.18
C HIS A 91 20.12 10.72 3.83
N ILE A 92 19.53 11.87 3.46
CA ILE A 92 18.09 12.00 3.20
C ILE A 92 17.58 11.04 2.11
N THR A 93 18.40 10.69 1.12
CA THR A 93 18.07 9.71 0.07
C THR A 93 17.89 8.28 0.61
N TYR A 94 18.45 7.97 1.79
CA TYR A 94 18.24 6.68 2.46
C TYR A 94 17.21 6.79 3.58
N TYR A 95 17.38 7.78 4.47
CA TYR A 95 16.53 7.91 5.65
C TYR A 95 15.13 8.42 5.34
N GLY A 96 14.96 9.32 4.37
CA GLY A 96 13.64 9.75 3.91
C GLY A 96 12.78 8.55 3.50
N PRO A 97 13.26 7.68 2.58
CA PRO A 97 12.54 6.49 2.17
C PRO A 97 12.26 5.48 3.27
N LEU A 98 13.26 5.19 4.12
CA LEU A 98 13.09 4.26 5.23
C LEU A 98 12.09 4.78 6.26
N THR A 99 12.08 6.09 6.54
CA THR A 99 11.09 6.70 7.42
C THR A 99 9.69 6.61 6.81
N THR A 100 9.50 6.91 5.52
CA THR A 100 8.20 6.75 4.85
C THR A 100 7.71 5.30 4.81
N TRP A 101 8.62 4.36 4.57
CA TRP A 101 8.31 2.92 4.60
C TRP A 101 7.90 2.46 6.00
N LEU A 102 8.64 2.87 7.05
CA LEU A 102 8.30 2.54 8.43
C LEU A 102 6.94 3.10 8.85
N PHE A 103 6.64 4.34 8.46
CA PHE A 103 5.32 4.94 8.70
C PHE A 103 4.21 4.13 8.05
N CYS A 104 4.40 3.72 6.80
CA CYS A 104 3.43 2.87 6.12
C CYS A 104 3.34 1.47 6.76
N LEU A 105 4.46 0.86 7.15
CA LEU A 105 4.46 -0.45 7.82
C LEU A 105 3.60 -0.43 9.08
N LEU A 106 3.69 0.64 9.87
CA LEU A 106 2.94 0.79 11.12
C LEU A 106 1.49 1.21 10.88
N ALA A 107 1.24 2.14 9.95
CA ALA A 107 -0.09 2.69 9.72
C ALA A 107 -0.95 1.90 8.73
N GLY A 108 -0.35 1.02 7.92
CA GLY A 108 -1.02 0.22 6.90
C GLY A 108 -1.39 0.98 5.62
N THR A 109 -0.96 2.23 5.46
CA THR A 109 -1.30 3.07 4.29
C THR A 109 -0.16 3.98 3.84
N ALA A 110 0.04 4.04 2.52
CA ALA A 110 1.01 4.91 1.87
C ALA A 110 0.65 6.39 1.98
N HIS A 111 -0.60 6.75 2.29
CA HIS A 111 -1.03 8.15 2.47
C HIS A 111 -0.39 8.82 3.68
N THR A 112 0.18 8.05 4.62
CA THR A 112 1.01 8.61 5.68
C THR A 112 2.26 9.34 5.16
N SER A 113 2.67 9.09 3.91
CA SER A 113 3.77 9.81 3.29
C SER A 113 3.48 11.29 3.03
N TYR A 114 2.21 11.73 2.91
CA TYR A 114 1.88 13.12 2.60
C TYR A 114 2.44 14.13 3.59
N SER A 115 2.55 13.75 4.86
CA SER A 115 3.13 14.61 5.90
C SER A 115 4.66 14.59 5.91
N LEU A 116 5.28 13.55 5.34
CA LEU A 116 6.74 13.39 5.30
C LEU A 116 7.37 13.93 4.03
N LEU A 117 6.69 13.80 2.88
CA LEU A 117 7.18 14.28 1.58
C LEU A 117 7.59 15.76 1.58
N PRO A 118 6.82 16.73 2.11
CA PRO A 118 7.27 18.13 2.16
C PRO A 118 8.52 18.31 3.02
N ILE A 119 8.63 17.58 4.14
CA ILE A 119 9.81 17.62 5.01
C ILE A 119 11.04 17.07 4.28
N ILE A 120 10.88 15.96 3.56
CA ILE A 120 11.94 15.33 2.78
C ILE A 120 12.40 16.25 1.64
N ALA A 121 11.46 16.87 0.92
CA ALA A 121 11.75 17.83 -0.14
C ALA A 121 12.58 19.01 0.40
N GLU A 122 12.16 19.57 1.54
CA GLU A 122 12.82 20.72 2.15
C GLU A 122 14.22 20.39 2.68
N ILE A 123 14.37 19.27 3.38
CA ILE A 123 15.69 18.83 3.88
C ILE A 123 16.63 18.56 2.72
N ALA A 124 16.15 17.92 1.64
CA ALA A 124 16.96 17.68 0.45
C ALA A 124 17.44 18.99 -0.16
N LYS A 125 16.52 19.91 -0.45
CA LYS A 125 16.81 21.20 -1.05
C LYS A 125 17.77 22.04 -0.19
N SER A 126 17.47 22.22 1.10
CA SER A 126 18.32 22.98 2.04
C SER A 126 19.73 22.38 2.19
N SER A 127 19.85 21.07 2.02
CA SER A 127 21.13 20.34 2.01
C SER A 127 21.80 20.28 0.65
N LYS A 128 21.25 21.00 -0.36
CA LYS A 128 21.71 21.02 -1.76
C LYS A 128 21.68 19.65 -2.45
N ILE A 129 20.87 18.72 -1.94
CA ILE A 129 20.59 17.42 -2.53
C ILE A 129 19.38 17.58 -3.46
N ARG A 130 19.49 17.07 -4.69
CA ARG A 130 18.40 17.05 -5.68
C ARG A 130 17.16 16.37 -5.09
N PRO A 131 16.01 17.06 -4.87
CA PRO A 131 14.83 16.48 -4.22
C PRO A 131 14.23 15.28 -4.94
N GLU A 132 14.35 15.20 -6.27
CA GLU A 132 13.97 14.01 -7.05
C GLU A 132 14.54 12.71 -6.45
N ARG A 133 15.76 12.77 -5.89
CA ARG A 133 16.43 11.57 -5.37
C ARG A 133 15.67 10.97 -4.17
N PRO A 134 15.52 11.67 -3.03
CA PRO A 134 14.79 11.11 -1.90
C PRO A 134 13.28 11.00 -2.16
N LEU A 135 12.64 11.95 -2.85
CA LEU A 135 11.18 11.96 -3.01
C LEU A 135 10.67 10.75 -3.79
N THR A 136 11.33 10.41 -4.90
CA THR A 136 10.92 9.28 -5.73
C THR A 136 11.04 7.95 -5.00
N VAL A 137 12.13 7.74 -4.25
CA VAL A 137 12.30 6.50 -3.47
C VAL A 137 11.33 6.49 -2.30
N SER A 138 11.07 7.62 -1.65
CA SER A 138 10.11 7.73 -0.54
C SER A 138 8.68 7.41 -0.93
N THR A 139 8.21 7.93 -2.06
CA THR A 139 6.86 7.65 -2.55
C THR A 139 6.68 6.15 -2.85
N ILE A 140 7.68 5.54 -3.47
CA ILE A 140 7.68 4.11 -3.79
C ILE A 140 7.82 3.26 -2.51
N ALA A 141 8.66 3.68 -1.57
CA ALA A 141 8.91 2.99 -0.31
C ALA A 141 7.67 2.99 0.60
N ALA A 142 6.91 4.10 0.64
CA ALA A 142 5.63 4.15 1.32
C ALA A 142 4.65 3.10 0.75
N SER A 143 4.58 3.04 -0.58
CA SER A 143 3.72 2.11 -1.31
C SER A 143 4.13 0.64 -1.13
N LEU A 144 5.44 0.38 -1.10
CA LEU A 144 6.01 -0.94 -0.83
C LEU A 144 5.81 -1.37 0.63
N GLY A 145 5.77 -0.44 1.58
CA GLY A 145 5.48 -0.71 2.98
C GLY A 145 4.13 -1.40 3.20
N ILE A 146 3.17 -1.22 2.28
CA ILE A 146 1.87 -1.89 2.34
C ILE A 146 2.03 -3.42 2.32
N THR A 147 2.95 -3.97 1.53
CA THR A 147 3.08 -5.43 1.36
C THR A 147 3.76 -6.12 2.54
N GLY A 148 4.43 -5.37 3.41
CA GLY A 148 5.01 -5.89 4.66
C GLY A 148 4.22 -5.49 5.91
N SER A 149 3.16 -4.69 5.77
CA SER A 149 2.46 -4.13 6.93
C SER A 149 1.42 -5.13 7.47
N PRO A 150 1.42 -5.41 8.78
CA PRO A 150 0.34 -6.18 9.42
C PRO A 150 -1.00 -5.44 9.43
N MET A 151 -0.98 -4.12 9.19
CA MET A 151 -2.14 -3.25 9.26
C MET A 151 -2.74 -2.97 7.89
N SER A 152 -2.10 -3.38 6.80
CA SER A 152 -2.59 -3.01 5.48
C SER A 152 -3.72 -3.90 4.99
N ALA A 153 -4.62 -3.30 4.22
CA ALA A 153 -5.68 -4.02 3.50
C ALA A 153 -5.14 -5.12 2.58
N ALA A 154 -3.95 -4.92 2.01
CA ALA A 154 -3.35 -5.86 1.07
C ALA A 154 -2.85 -7.12 1.79
N THR A 155 -2.12 -6.95 2.89
CA THR A 155 -1.68 -8.08 3.74
C THR A 155 -2.88 -8.82 4.31
N ALA A 156 -3.89 -8.07 4.77
CA ALA A 156 -5.17 -8.60 5.23
C ALA A 156 -5.87 -9.46 4.16
N ALA A 157 -5.87 -9.01 2.90
CA ALA A 157 -6.38 -9.80 1.79
C ALA A 157 -5.56 -11.07 1.57
N VAL A 158 -4.22 -11.01 1.62
CA VAL A 158 -3.38 -12.20 1.42
C VAL A 158 -3.68 -13.29 2.47
N ILE A 159 -3.81 -12.90 3.74
CA ILE A 159 -4.02 -13.82 4.87
C ILE A 159 -5.49 -14.17 5.14
N SER A 160 -6.42 -13.74 4.28
CA SER A 160 -7.84 -14.09 4.45
C SER A 160 -8.04 -15.60 4.31
N THR A 161 -9.07 -16.13 4.98
CA THR A 161 -9.31 -17.58 5.06
C THR A 161 -9.60 -18.19 3.68
N ASP A 162 -10.18 -17.42 2.76
CA ASP A 162 -10.45 -17.84 1.39
C ASP A 162 -9.27 -17.68 0.42
N LEU A 163 -8.14 -17.12 0.87
CA LEU A 163 -6.89 -17.01 0.11
C LEU A 163 -5.77 -17.82 0.77
N LEU A 164 -4.63 -17.20 1.11
CA LEU A 164 -3.47 -17.94 1.61
C LEU A 164 -3.61 -18.35 3.07
N GLY A 165 -4.47 -17.67 3.84
CA GLY A 165 -4.79 -18.06 5.22
C GLY A 165 -5.36 -19.48 5.30
N GLY A 166 -6.26 -19.84 4.37
CA GLY A 166 -6.77 -21.21 4.24
C GLY A 166 -5.75 -22.23 3.73
N GLN A 167 -4.61 -21.76 3.19
CA GLN A 167 -3.49 -22.58 2.73
C GLN A 167 -2.35 -22.66 3.76
N GLY A 168 -2.58 -22.19 4.99
CA GLY A 168 -1.61 -22.25 6.09
C GLY A 168 -0.58 -21.12 6.12
N ILE A 169 -0.72 -20.09 5.28
CA ILE A 169 0.09 -18.87 5.37
C ILE A 169 -0.48 -17.97 6.46
N GLU A 170 0.37 -17.65 7.44
CA GLU A 170 0.06 -16.76 8.54
C GLU A 170 0.78 -15.42 8.37
N LEU A 171 0.43 -14.45 9.20
CA LEU A 171 1.03 -13.11 9.14
C LEU A 171 2.56 -13.15 9.25
N LYS A 172 3.13 -14.04 10.10
CA LYS A 172 4.59 -14.21 10.23
C LYS A 172 5.29 -14.44 8.89
N ASP A 173 4.69 -15.20 7.98
CA ASP A 173 5.32 -15.57 6.72
C ASP A 173 5.42 -14.33 5.81
N ILE A 174 4.38 -13.49 5.82
CA ILE A 174 4.39 -12.19 5.14
C ILE A 174 5.47 -11.28 5.75
N LEU A 175 5.55 -11.19 7.07
CA LEU A 175 6.52 -10.31 7.75
C LEU A 175 7.96 -10.76 7.47
N LEU A 176 8.26 -12.06 7.60
CA LEU A 176 9.60 -12.61 7.41
C LEU A 176 10.09 -12.47 5.96
N VAL A 177 9.19 -12.51 4.98
CA VAL A 177 9.55 -12.37 3.57
C VAL A 177 9.53 -10.91 3.13
N CYS A 178 8.40 -10.21 3.31
CA CYS A 178 8.18 -8.90 2.70
C CYS A 178 8.91 -7.76 3.41
N ILE A 179 9.12 -7.81 4.74
CA ILE A 179 9.83 -6.73 5.45
C ILE A 179 11.31 -6.70 5.06
N PRO A 180 12.09 -7.80 5.16
CA PRO A 180 13.49 -7.77 4.74
C PRO A 180 13.66 -7.52 3.25
N ALA A 181 12.78 -8.10 2.41
CA ALA A 181 12.80 -7.87 0.97
C ALA A 181 12.57 -6.41 0.60
N SER A 182 11.56 -5.76 1.20
CA SER A 182 11.29 -4.35 0.95
C SER A 182 12.39 -3.44 1.51
N PHE A 183 12.92 -3.74 2.69
CA PHE A 183 14.05 -3.00 3.28
C PHE A 183 15.28 -3.01 2.36
N ILE A 184 15.71 -4.19 1.90
CA ILE A 184 16.86 -4.31 0.99
C ILE A 184 16.58 -3.60 -0.34
N ALA A 185 15.38 -3.77 -0.89
CA ALA A 185 14.97 -3.12 -2.14
C ALA A 185 15.02 -1.59 -2.05
N ILE A 186 14.61 -1.01 -0.92
CA ILE A 186 14.69 0.44 -0.67
C ILE A 186 16.14 0.90 -0.59
N LEU A 187 17.02 0.15 0.08
CA LEU A 187 18.44 0.49 0.15
C LEU A 187 19.11 0.48 -1.23
N VAL A 188 18.81 -0.53 -2.05
CA VAL A 188 19.31 -0.62 -3.42
C VAL A 188 18.77 0.53 -4.28
N ALA A 189 17.47 0.83 -4.19
CA ALA A 189 16.87 1.95 -4.91
C ALA A 189 17.49 3.30 -4.49
N ALA A 190 17.66 3.54 -3.19
CA ALA A 190 18.33 4.73 -2.66
C ALA A 190 19.78 4.85 -3.13
N PHE A 191 20.53 3.74 -3.15
CA PHE A 191 21.90 3.71 -3.64
C PHE A 191 21.99 4.12 -5.11
N VAL A 192 21.16 3.54 -5.98
CA VAL A 192 21.12 3.92 -7.40
C VAL A 192 20.67 5.37 -7.55
N GLN A 193 19.62 5.77 -6.83
CA GLN A 193 19.03 7.10 -6.98
C GLN A 193 19.95 8.23 -6.53
N ASN A 194 20.92 7.99 -5.63
CA ASN A 194 21.94 8.98 -5.29
C ASN A 194 22.79 9.44 -6.49
N HIS A 195 22.84 8.64 -7.55
CA HIS A 195 23.63 8.92 -8.76
C HIS A 195 22.77 9.45 -9.92
N VAL A 196 21.48 9.73 -9.68
CA VAL A 196 20.53 10.12 -10.72
C VAL A 196 20.42 11.64 -10.82
N GLY A 197 20.42 12.13 -12.06
CA GLY A 197 20.29 13.54 -12.39
C GLY A 197 21.53 14.37 -12.04
N LYS A 198 21.51 15.64 -12.43
CA LYS A 198 22.54 16.61 -12.06
C LYS A 198 22.45 16.95 -10.58
N GLU A 199 23.58 17.37 -10.00
CA GLU A 199 23.56 18.04 -8.70
C GLU A 199 22.62 19.24 -8.73
N LEU A 200 21.97 19.52 -7.60
CA LEU A 200 20.87 20.48 -7.55
C LEU A 200 21.29 21.86 -8.09
N ASN A 201 22.47 22.33 -7.70
CA ASN A 201 22.99 23.64 -8.12
C ASN A 201 23.29 23.71 -9.63
N ASP A 202 23.48 22.57 -10.30
CA ASP A 202 23.77 22.51 -11.73
C ASP A 202 22.50 22.22 -12.57
N ASP A 203 21.35 22.09 -11.92
CA ASP A 203 20.08 21.85 -12.60
C ASP A 203 19.55 23.16 -13.23
N PRO A 204 19.35 23.20 -14.57
CA PRO A 204 18.95 24.42 -15.26
C PRO A 204 17.53 24.88 -14.89
N VAL A 205 16.62 23.97 -14.53
CA VAL A 205 15.27 24.33 -14.10
C VAL A 205 15.29 24.94 -12.72
N TYR A 206 16.06 24.37 -11.80
CA TYR A 206 16.24 24.93 -10.47
C TYR A 206 16.85 26.34 -10.54
N GLN A 207 17.92 26.52 -11.31
CA GLN A 207 18.56 27.80 -11.54
C GLN A 207 17.60 28.83 -12.14
N GLN A 208 16.72 28.42 -13.05
CA GLN A 208 15.68 29.28 -13.62
C GLN A 208 14.65 29.70 -12.56
N ARG A 209 14.16 28.76 -11.75
CA ARG A 209 13.19 29.06 -10.67
C ARG A 209 13.74 30.00 -9.61
N ILE A 210 15.03 29.88 -9.27
CA ILE A 210 15.71 30.86 -8.41
C ILE A 210 15.70 32.25 -9.06
N ARG A 211 16.10 32.36 -10.33
CA ARG A 211 16.11 33.65 -11.06
C ARG A 211 14.72 34.30 -11.13
N ASP A 212 13.68 33.47 -11.26
CA ASP A 212 12.29 33.92 -11.33
C ASP A 212 11.69 34.25 -9.95
N GLY A 213 12.44 34.09 -8.86
CA GLY A 213 11.97 34.37 -7.50
C GLY A 213 10.90 33.40 -6.99
N LEU A 214 10.81 32.20 -7.59
CA LEU A 214 9.78 31.19 -7.27
C LEU A 214 10.13 30.33 -6.05
N ILE A 215 11.32 30.51 -5.47
CA ILE A 215 11.79 29.78 -4.30
C ILE A 215 12.06 30.80 -3.19
N ASP A 216 11.33 30.67 -2.08
CA ASP A 216 11.48 31.49 -0.88
C ASP A 216 11.96 30.61 0.30
N PRO A 217 13.29 30.57 0.54
CA PRO A 217 13.86 29.76 1.61
C PRO A 217 13.39 30.16 3.02
N GLU A 218 13.03 31.43 3.24
CA GLU A 218 12.58 31.89 4.57
C GLU A 218 11.15 31.47 4.86
N ALA A 219 10.26 31.54 3.87
CA ALA A 219 8.89 31.06 3.99
C ALA A 219 8.85 29.54 4.23
N GLU A 220 9.63 28.78 3.47
CA GLU A 220 9.68 27.32 3.58
C GLU A 220 10.26 26.86 4.92
N ALA A 221 11.33 27.50 5.41
CA ALA A 221 11.88 27.25 6.74
C ALA A 221 10.88 27.54 7.87
N LYS A 222 10.07 28.61 7.75
CA LYS A 222 9.01 28.93 8.70
C LYS A 222 7.90 27.86 8.71
N THR A 223 7.44 27.40 7.54
CA THR A 223 6.44 26.33 7.45
C THR A 223 6.95 25.04 8.11
N LEU A 224 8.22 24.70 7.91
CA LEU A 224 8.83 23.53 8.54
C LEU A 224 8.94 23.67 10.07
N ALA A 225 9.28 24.84 10.58
CA ALA A 225 9.35 25.09 12.02
C ALA A 225 7.95 24.99 12.68
N GLN A 226 6.90 25.38 11.97
CA GLN A 226 5.52 25.22 12.42
C GLN A 226 5.09 23.74 12.48
N MET A 227 5.57 22.89 11.57
CA MET A 227 5.31 21.45 11.60
C MET A 227 5.93 20.75 12.82
N GLU A 228 6.95 21.33 13.45
CA GLU A 228 7.58 20.81 14.68
C GLU A 228 6.94 21.33 15.97
N GLN A 229 6.24 22.46 15.90
CA GLN A 229 5.56 23.10 17.01
C GLN A 229 4.06 22.81 16.89
N ASN A 230 3.59 21.73 17.51
CA ASN A 230 2.25 21.58 18.10
C ASN A 230 1.92 20.10 18.29
N SER A 231 2.58 19.41 19.22
CA SER A 231 2.02 18.16 19.70
C SER A 231 1.16 18.43 20.92
N ASN A 232 -0.14 18.18 20.81
CA ASN A 232 -1.00 17.95 21.97
C ASN A 232 -0.23 17.08 22.99
N PRO A 233 -0.10 17.46 24.27
CA PRO A 233 0.63 16.67 25.27
C PRO A 233 0.11 15.23 25.39
N HIS A 234 -1.15 15.00 25.01
CA HIS A 234 -1.78 13.68 24.98
C HIS A 234 -1.49 12.87 23.70
N ALA A 235 -0.97 13.48 22.63
CA ALA A 235 -0.68 12.81 21.36
C ALA A 235 0.29 11.63 21.53
N LYS A 236 1.32 11.78 22.37
CA LYS A 236 2.24 10.69 22.74
C LYS A 236 1.51 9.43 23.20
N TRP A 237 0.49 9.58 24.05
CA TRP A 237 -0.24 8.46 24.61
C TRP A 237 -1.11 7.77 23.56
N SER A 238 -1.70 8.55 22.64
CA SER A 238 -2.43 7.98 21.49
C SER A 238 -1.52 7.14 20.59
N VAL A 239 -0.29 7.59 20.36
CA VAL A 239 0.72 6.85 19.57
C VAL A 239 1.13 5.56 20.29
N LEU A 240 1.38 5.62 21.60
CA LEU A 240 1.70 4.42 22.39
C LEU A 240 0.56 3.39 22.36
N ALA A 241 -0.69 3.85 22.47
CA ALA A 241 -1.85 2.99 22.33
C ALA A 241 -1.93 2.35 20.94
N PHE A 242 -1.76 3.14 19.87
CA PHE A 242 -1.74 2.62 18.51
C PHE A 242 -0.64 1.57 18.28
N LEU A 243 0.60 1.86 18.71
CA LEU A 243 1.72 0.92 18.60
C LEU A 243 1.49 -0.35 19.40
N THR A 244 0.82 -0.26 20.56
CA THR A 244 0.41 -1.45 21.32
C THR A 244 -0.53 -2.33 20.48
N GLY A 245 -1.46 -1.72 19.75
CA GLY A 245 -2.33 -2.44 18.81
C GLY A 245 -1.55 -3.16 17.71
N VAL A 246 -0.61 -2.46 17.06
CA VAL A 246 0.25 -3.06 16.03
C VAL A 246 1.04 -4.25 16.60
N ILE A 247 1.62 -4.09 17.79
CA ILE A 247 2.38 -5.17 18.47
C ILE A 247 1.46 -6.36 18.76
N LEU A 248 0.25 -6.13 19.26
CA LEU A 248 -0.71 -7.20 19.54
C LEU A 248 -1.12 -7.95 18.26
N VAL A 249 -1.40 -7.23 17.16
CA VAL A 249 -1.70 -7.85 15.87
C VAL A 249 -0.54 -8.72 15.38
N VAL A 250 0.69 -8.19 15.44
CA VAL A 250 1.89 -8.95 15.04
C VAL A 250 2.08 -10.18 15.92
N LEU A 251 1.90 -10.04 17.24
CA LEU A 251 2.04 -11.12 18.21
C LEU A 251 1.03 -12.25 17.93
N PHE A 252 -0.26 -11.92 17.79
CA PHE A 252 -1.31 -12.90 17.53
C PHE A 252 -1.20 -13.54 16.14
N GLY A 253 -0.77 -12.79 15.13
CA GLY A 253 -0.56 -13.32 13.79
C GLY A 253 0.74 -14.11 13.64
N SER A 254 1.71 -13.93 14.54
CA SER A 254 2.95 -14.70 14.53
C SER A 254 2.89 -15.95 15.39
N ILE A 255 2.05 -15.94 16.43
CA ILE A 255 1.89 -17.04 17.38
C ILE A 255 0.40 -17.40 17.45
N PRO A 256 -0.10 -18.24 16.51
CA PRO A 256 -1.50 -18.67 16.45
C PRO A 256 -2.10 -19.18 17.75
N SER A 257 -1.30 -19.82 18.61
CA SER A 257 -1.74 -20.37 19.90
C SER A 257 -2.10 -19.30 20.94
N LEU A 258 -1.76 -18.04 20.71
CA LEU A 258 -2.20 -16.92 21.55
C LEU A 258 -3.61 -16.43 21.18
N ARG A 259 -4.14 -16.83 20.03
CA ARG A 259 -5.51 -16.51 19.62
C ARG A 259 -6.48 -17.36 20.45
N PRO A 260 -7.50 -16.77 21.11
CA PRO A 260 -8.47 -17.53 21.87
C PRO A 260 -9.14 -18.62 21.03
N SER A 261 -9.39 -19.78 21.65
CA SER A 261 -10.06 -20.92 21.04
C SER A 261 -11.25 -21.35 21.87
N PHE A 262 -12.29 -21.84 21.18
CA PHE A 262 -13.55 -22.24 21.78
C PHE A 262 -13.93 -23.63 21.28
N GLU A 263 -14.55 -24.44 22.15
CA GLU A 263 -15.16 -25.70 21.75
C GLU A 263 -16.52 -25.43 21.10
N VAL A 264 -16.64 -25.69 19.80
CA VAL A 264 -17.87 -25.53 19.02
C VAL A 264 -18.18 -26.86 18.36
N ASN A 265 -19.34 -27.46 18.67
CA ASN A 265 -19.77 -28.75 18.11
C ASN A 265 -18.74 -29.90 18.27
N GLY A 266 -17.94 -29.89 19.33
CA GLY A 266 -16.90 -30.90 19.60
C GLY A 266 -15.62 -30.71 18.78
N THR A 267 -15.47 -29.57 18.10
CA THR A 267 -14.24 -29.15 17.45
C THR A 267 -13.72 -27.87 18.10
N THR A 268 -12.41 -27.83 18.37
CA THR A 268 -11.75 -26.61 18.83
C THR A 268 -11.59 -25.64 17.66
N GLU A 269 -12.31 -24.52 17.70
CA GLU A 269 -12.19 -23.43 16.73
C GLU A 269 -11.43 -22.26 17.34
N SER A 270 -10.31 -21.87 16.72
CA SER A 270 -9.56 -20.66 17.09
C SER A 270 -10.08 -19.43 16.35
N LEU A 271 -10.01 -18.27 17.00
CA LEU A 271 -10.23 -16.98 16.34
C LEU A 271 -9.38 -16.87 15.08
N THR A 272 -10.01 -16.49 13.97
CA THR A 272 -9.31 -16.24 12.72
C THR A 272 -8.49 -14.96 12.80
N MET A 273 -7.52 -14.80 11.90
CA MET A 273 -6.72 -13.57 11.85
C MET A 273 -7.56 -12.31 11.57
N PRO A 274 -8.52 -12.31 10.62
CA PRO A 274 -9.44 -11.19 10.42
C PRO A 274 -10.16 -10.75 11.69
N GLN A 275 -10.82 -11.69 12.37
CA GLN A 275 -11.56 -11.41 13.61
C GLN A 275 -10.62 -10.87 14.71
N THR A 276 -9.40 -11.40 14.79
CA THR A 276 -8.39 -10.93 15.74
C THR A 276 -8.01 -9.47 15.48
N ILE A 277 -7.74 -9.10 14.23
CA ILE A 277 -7.43 -7.71 13.83
C ILE A 277 -8.60 -6.79 14.16
N GLU A 278 -9.83 -7.20 13.81
CA GLU A 278 -11.02 -6.41 14.05
C GLU A 278 -11.21 -6.09 15.54
N ILE A 279 -11.15 -7.11 16.39
CA ILE A 279 -11.33 -6.97 17.85
C ILE A 279 -10.23 -6.10 18.44
N VAL A 280 -8.97 -6.36 18.09
CA VAL A 280 -7.82 -5.61 18.62
C VAL A 280 -7.89 -4.15 18.19
N MET A 281 -8.09 -3.88 16.90
CA MET A 281 -8.01 -2.51 16.39
C MET A 281 -9.19 -1.65 16.82
N MET A 282 -10.40 -2.22 16.93
CA MET A 282 -11.55 -1.49 17.50
C MET A 282 -11.33 -1.18 18.99
N SER A 283 -10.76 -2.11 19.75
CA SER A 283 -10.40 -1.88 21.16
C SER A 283 -9.32 -0.79 21.29
N ILE A 284 -8.35 -0.79 20.39
CA ILE A 284 -7.28 0.22 20.36
C ILE A 284 -7.80 1.58 19.92
N ALA A 285 -8.76 1.65 18.99
CA ALA A 285 -9.45 2.90 18.64
C ALA A 285 -10.10 3.53 19.88
N ALA A 286 -10.82 2.74 20.68
CA ALA A 286 -11.41 3.21 21.94
C ALA A 286 -10.33 3.69 22.92
N LEU A 287 -9.25 2.92 23.10
CA LEU A 287 -8.13 3.30 23.97
C LEU A 287 -7.49 4.62 23.52
N ILE A 288 -7.23 4.79 22.23
CA ILE A 288 -6.67 6.00 21.63
C ILE A 288 -7.54 7.23 21.94
N LEU A 289 -8.86 7.12 21.74
CA LEU A 289 -9.79 8.21 22.03
C LEU A 289 -9.75 8.60 23.52
N ILE A 290 -9.68 7.62 24.42
CA ILE A 290 -9.63 7.83 25.87
C ILE A 290 -8.31 8.51 26.29
N VAL A 291 -7.16 7.93 25.93
CA VAL A 291 -5.86 8.42 26.41
C VAL A 291 -5.40 9.68 25.67
N GLY A 292 -5.78 9.81 24.40
CA GLY A 292 -5.56 10.98 23.56
C GLY A 292 -6.54 12.13 23.85
N LYS A 293 -7.62 11.86 24.61
CA LYS A 293 -8.74 12.77 24.87
C LYS A 293 -9.32 13.37 23.58
N ALA A 294 -9.43 12.54 22.55
CA ALA A 294 -9.86 12.96 21.22
C ALA A 294 -11.39 12.94 21.10
N ASN A 295 -11.92 13.80 20.23
CA ASN A 295 -13.34 13.79 19.90
C ASN A 295 -13.61 12.81 18.76
N VAL A 296 -14.60 11.93 18.94
CA VAL A 296 -15.03 10.96 17.93
C VAL A 296 -15.47 11.65 16.64
N LYS A 297 -16.08 12.83 16.72
CA LYS A 297 -16.50 13.60 15.53
C LYS A 297 -15.31 13.96 14.64
N ASP A 298 -14.19 14.33 15.25
CA ASP A 298 -12.98 14.74 14.53
C ASP A 298 -12.37 13.55 13.79
N ALA A 299 -12.50 12.33 14.33
CA ALA A 299 -12.07 11.10 13.66
C ALA A 299 -12.88 10.84 12.39
N VAL A 300 -14.20 11.03 12.42
CA VAL A 300 -15.10 10.82 11.25
C VAL A 300 -14.92 11.90 10.19
N SER A 301 -14.72 13.16 10.58
CA SER A 301 -14.47 14.26 9.65
C SER A 301 -13.04 14.31 9.13
N GLY A 302 -12.13 13.51 9.70
CA GLY A 302 -10.74 13.42 9.30
C GLY A 302 -10.56 12.83 7.89
N ASN A 303 -9.49 13.25 7.21
CA ASN A 303 -9.21 12.77 5.85
C ASN A 303 -8.90 11.27 5.79
N ILE A 304 -8.39 10.65 6.86
CA ILE A 304 -8.09 9.21 6.91
C ILE A 304 -9.36 8.37 6.86
N PHE A 305 -10.41 8.78 7.57
CA PHE A 305 -11.69 8.06 7.55
C PHE A 305 -12.31 8.09 6.15
N GLY A 306 -12.34 9.26 5.51
CA GLY A 306 -12.82 9.41 4.13
C GLY A 306 -12.01 8.59 3.11
N ALA A 307 -10.67 8.61 3.22
CA ALA A 307 -9.81 7.81 2.35
C ALA A 307 -10.05 6.30 2.56
N GLY A 308 -10.20 5.86 3.80
CA GLY A 308 -10.48 4.46 4.12
C GLY A 308 -11.85 3.97 3.63
N MET A 309 -12.90 4.80 3.75
CA MET A 309 -14.22 4.50 3.18
C MET A 309 -14.16 4.36 1.65
N ASN A 310 -13.45 5.27 0.98
CA ASN A 310 -13.22 5.16 -0.47
C ASN A 310 -12.52 3.85 -0.84
N ALA A 311 -11.50 3.44 -0.09
CA ALA A 311 -10.79 2.19 -0.31
C ALA A 311 -11.70 0.96 -0.09
N MET A 312 -12.52 0.97 0.96
CA MET A 312 -13.45 -0.12 1.27
C MET A 312 -14.49 -0.31 0.16
N ILE A 313 -15.14 0.77 -0.28
CA ILE A 313 -16.13 0.72 -1.38
C ILE A 313 -15.46 0.26 -2.68
N SER A 314 -14.24 0.74 -2.95
CA SER A 314 -13.48 0.31 -4.13
C SER A 314 -13.21 -1.20 -4.13
N ILE A 315 -12.79 -1.75 -2.99
CA ILE A 315 -12.56 -3.19 -2.83
C ILE A 315 -13.87 -3.97 -2.98
N PHE A 316 -14.96 -3.52 -2.36
CA PHE A 316 -16.25 -4.20 -2.45
C PHE A 316 -16.68 -4.47 -3.89
N GLY A 317 -16.58 -3.48 -4.78
CA GLY A 317 -16.96 -3.65 -6.18
C GLY A 317 -15.92 -4.36 -7.03
N ILE A 318 -14.67 -3.89 -7.01
CA ILE A 318 -13.63 -4.39 -7.93
C ILE A 318 -13.20 -5.79 -7.59
N ALA A 319 -12.96 -6.09 -6.31
CA ALA A 319 -12.51 -7.41 -5.92
C ALA A 319 -13.58 -8.46 -6.22
N TRP A 320 -14.86 -8.14 -5.98
CA TRP A 320 -15.96 -9.05 -6.27
C TRP A 320 -16.16 -9.26 -7.78
N MET A 321 -16.03 -8.21 -8.59
CA MET A 321 -16.03 -8.32 -10.06
C MET A 321 -14.88 -9.20 -10.56
N GLY A 322 -13.66 -8.95 -10.05
CA GLY A 322 -12.48 -9.72 -10.37
C GLY A 322 -12.64 -11.19 -10.04
N ASP A 323 -13.03 -11.50 -8.81
CA ASP A 323 -13.27 -12.87 -8.35
C ASP A 323 -14.35 -13.57 -9.18
N THR A 324 -15.48 -12.89 -9.45
CA THR A 324 -16.56 -13.39 -10.31
C THR A 324 -16.05 -13.76 -11.70
N PHE A 325 -15.27 -12.88 -12.33
CA PHE A 325 -14.72 -13.13 -13.66
C PHE A 325 -13.69 -14.28 -13.65
N PHE A 326 -12.71 -14.25 -12.76
CA PHE A 326 -11.63 -15.23 -12.78
C PHE A 326 -12.09 -16.63 -12.33
N ASN A 327 -12.85 -16.73 -11.23
CA ASN A 327 -13.36 -18.02 -10.78
C ASN A 327 -14.42 -18.57 -11.74
N GLY A 328 -15.25 -17.71 -12.32
CA GLY A 328 -16.23 -18.10 -13.34
C GLY A 328 -15.61 -18.68 -14.62
N ASN A 329 -14.34 -18.38 -14.88
CA ASN A 329 -13.61 -18.81 -16.07
C ASN A 329 -12.35 -19.64 -15.76
N LEU A 330 -12.27 -20.23 -14.57
CA LEU A 330 -11.05 -20.92 -14.11
C LEU A 330 -10.60 -22.04 -15.08
N GLU A 331 -11.55 -22.82 -15.61
CA GLU A 331 -11.27 -23.90 -16.58
C GLU A 331 -10.66 -23.38 -17.89
N PHE A 332 -11.08 -22.19 -18.35
CA PHE A 332 -10.48 -21.55 -19.51
C PHE A 332 -9.01 -21.17 -19.25
N PHE A 333 -8.73 -20.59 -18.08
CA PHE A 333 -7.35 -20.22 -17.74
C PHE A 333 -6.47 -21.45 -17.52
N LYS A 334 -6.98 -22.49 -16.86
CA LYS A 334 -6.26 -23.77 -16.70
C LYS A 334 -5.86 -24.38 -18.04
N SER A 335 -6.78 -24.41 -19.00
CA SER A 335 -6.48 -24.97 -20.33
C SER A 335 -5.60 -24.08 -21.22
N SER A 336 -5.49 -22.78 -20.93
CA SER A 336 -4.78 -21.82 -21.80
C SER A 336 -3.37 -21.45 -21.32
N ILE A 337 -3.16 -21.34 -20.00
CA ILE A 337 -1.93 -20.79 -19.43
C ILE A 337 -1.33 -21.61 -18.27
N ALA A 338 -1.98 -22.70 -17.83
CA ALA A 338 -1.47 -23.48 -16.69
C ALA A 338 -0.05 -23.99 -16.94
N ASP A 339 0.24 -24.55 -18.12
CA ASP A 339 1.59 -25.10 -18.41
C ASP A 339 2.69 -24.04 -18.25
N VAL A 340 2.45 -22.82 -18.74
CA VAL A 340 3.41 -21.70 -18.62
C VAL A 340 3.57 -21.30 -17.16
N VAL A 341 2.47 -21.18 -16.42
CA VAL A 341 2.47 -20.77 -15.00
C VAL A 341 3.07 -21.84 -14.09
N SER A 342 2.84 -23.12 -14.37
CA SER A 342 3.43 -24.23 -13.63
C SER A 342 4.93 -24.33 -13.87
N GLN A 343 5.41 -24.09 -15.10
CA GLN A 343 6.85 -24.10 -15.42
C GLN A 343 7.58 -22.85 -14.93
N TYR A 344 6.93 -21.68 -15.02
CA TYR A 344 7.52 -20.39 -14.68
C TYR A 344 6.61 -19.56 -13.75
N PRO A 345 6.42 -19.96 -12.47
CA PRO A 345 5.48 -19.31 -11.56
C PRO A 345 5.75 -17.80 -11.36
N PHE A 346 7.00 -17.37 -11.41
CA PHE A 346 7.40 -15.96 -11.24
C PHE A 346 6.80 -15.05 -12.32
N LEU A 347 6.42 -15.57 -13.49
CA LEU A 347 5.75 -14.77 -14.53
C LEU A 347 4.40 -14.24 -14.05
N PHE A 348 3.81 -14.86 -13.02
CA PHE A 348 2.60 -14.35 -12.39
C PHE A 348 2.80 -12.97 -11.74
N SER A 349 4.03 -12.61 -11.33
CA SER A 349 4.37 -11.24 -10.92
C SER A 349 4.05 -10.20 -12.00
N VAL A 350 4.20 -10.54 -13.28
CA VAL A 350 3.88 -9.62 -14.39
C VAL A 350 2.37 -9.36 -14.43
N ALA A 351 1.55 -10.39 -14.25
CA ALA A 351 0.10 -10.25 -14.17
C ALA A 351 -0.31 -9.40 -12.96
N LEU A 352 0.29 -9.65 -11.79
CA LEU A 352 0.08 -8.84 -10.58
C LEU A 352 0.46 -7.37 -10.80
N PHE A 353 1.61 -7.13 -11.42
CA PHE A 353 2.10 -5.79 -11.72
C PHE A 353 1.14 -5.04 -12.65
N ILE A 354 0.78 -5.64 -13.79
CA ILE A 354 -0.15 -5.05 -14.76
C ILE A 354 -1.51 -4.79 -14.12
N MET A 355 -2.07 -5.76 -13.38
CA MET A 355 -3.36 -5.56 -12.74
C MET A 355 -3.32 -4.47 -11.66
N SER A 356 -2.21 -4.34 -10.93
CA SER A 356 -2.08 -3.26 -9.94
C SER A 356 -2.06 -1.86 -10.55
N ILE A 357 -1.49 -1.71 -11.75
CA ILE A 357 -1.55 -0.46 -12.52
C ILE A 357 -3.00 -0.13 -12.86
N MET A 358 -3.77 -1.13 -13.32
CA MET A 358 -5.15 -0.93 -13.74
C MET A 358 -6.09 -0.64 -12.56
N LEU A 359 -5.89 -1.34 -11.45
CA LEU A 359 -6.80 -1.30 -10.31
C LEU A 359 -6.48 -0.20 -9.30
N PHE A 360 -5.29 0.40 -9.35
CA PHE A 360 -4.84 1.40 -8.36
C PHE A 360 -5.03 0.94 -6.89
N SER A 361 -4.96 -0.38 -6.64
CA SER A 361 -5.20 -0.98 -5.33
C SER A 361 -4.52 -2.34 -5.20
N GLN A 362 -3.58 -2.43 -4.25
CA GLN A 362 -2.87 -3.67 -3.93
C GLN A 362 -3.82 -4.75 -3.42
N ALA A 363 -4.72 -4.41 -2.50
CA ALA A 363 -5.69 -5.35 -1.95
C ALA A 363 -6.67 -5.85 -3.01
N ALA A 364 -7.18 -4.97 -3.87
CA ALA A 364 -8.06 -5.38 -4.96
C ALA A 364 -7.33 -6.28 -5.97
N THR A 365 -6.05 -6.00 -6.23
CA THR A 365 -5.21 -6.85 -7.10
C THR A 365 -5.04 -8.24 -6.54
N VAL A 366 -4.69 -8.36 -5.25
CA VAL A 366 -4.60 -9.66 -4.55
C VAL A 366 -5.93 -10.39 -4.65
N ARG A 367 -7.04 -9.75 -4.26
CA ARG A 367 -8.37 -10.38 -4.29
C ARG A 367 -8.82 -10.80 -5.67
N THR A 368 -8.37 -10.11 -6.70
CA THR A 368 -8.72 -10.42 -8.09
C THR A 368 -7.90 -11.59 -8.64
N LEU A 369 -6.60 -11.62 -8.38
CA LEU A 369 -5.67 -12.54 -9.05
C LEU A 369 -5.22 -13.73 -8.20
N PHE A 370 -5.18 -13.63 -6.87
CA PHE A 370 -4.74 -14.76 -6.04
C PHE A 370 -5.66 -15.98 -6.14
N PRO A 371 -7.01 -15.85 -6.23
CA PRO A 371 -7.87 -17.01 -6.48
C PRO A 371 -7.48 -17.76 -7.75
N LEU A 372 -7.17 -17.03 -8.83
CA LEU A 372 -6.69 -17.63 -10.08
C LEU A 372 -5.36 -18.35 -9.87
N ALA A 373 -4.38 -17.72 -9.23
CA ALA A 373 -3.08 -18.33 -8.96
C ALA A 373 -3.19 -19.62 -8.15
N ILE A 374 -4.00 -19.61 -7.08
CA ILE A 374 -4.27 -20.78 -6.25
C ILE A 374 -4.95 -21.87 -7.09
N GLY A 375 -5.94 -21.50 -7.91
CA GLY A 375 -6.63 -22.41 -8.81
C GLY A 375 -5.73 -23.00 -9.91
N LEU A 376 -4.66 -22.31 -10.30
CA LEU A 376 -3.61 -22.78 -11.21
C LEU A 376 -2.52 -23.62 -10.50
N GLY A 377 -2.58 -23.75 -9.16
CA GLY A 377 -1.63 -24.55 -8.39
C GLY A 377 -0.31 -23.86 -8.07
N ILE A 378 -0.24 -22.52 -8.14
CA ILE A 378 0.95 -21.79 -7.70
C ILE A 378 1.12 -21.98 -6.18
N GLN A 379 2.33 -22.34 -5.75
CA GLN A 379 2.62 -22.55 -4.34
C GLN A 379 2.37 -21.28 -3.50
N PRO A 380 1.71 -21.37 -2.32
CA PRO A 380 1.40 -20.22 -1.49
C PRO A 380 2.60 -19.32 -1.16
N LEU A 381 3.75 -19.90 -0.80
CA LEU A 381 4.96 -19.13 -0.49
C LEU A 381 5.54 -18.38 -1.72
N ALA A 382 5.38 -18.93 -2.92
CA ALA A 382 5.76 -18.21 -4.14
C ALA A 382 4.89 -16.97 -4.34
N LEU A 383 3.59 -17.04 -4.01
CA LEU A 383 2.70 -15.86 -4.04
C LEU A 383 3.09 -14.81 -3.01
N VAL A 384 3.58 -15.22 -1.83
CA VAL A 384 4.16 -14.29 -0.84
C VAL A 384 5.41 -13.60 -1.39
N ALA A 385 6.34 -14.34 -2.02
CA ALA A 385 7.53 -13.75 -2.64
C ALA A 385 7.19 -12.80 -3.80
N MET A 386 6.14 -13.10 -4.56
CA MET A 386 5.64 -12.24 -5.65
C MET A 386 4.75 -11.09 -5.19
N PHE A 387 4.33 -11.06 -3.92
CA PHE A 387 3.40 -10.06 -3.39
C PHE A 387 3.85 -8.61 -3.65
N PRO A 388 5.14 -8.24 -3.53
CA PRO A 388 5.60 -6.89 -3.89
C PRO A 388 5.26 -6.43 -5.31
N ALA A 389 4.98 -7.35 -6.24
CA ALA A 389 4.56 -7.03 -7.60
C ALA A 389 3.25 -6.23 -7.66
N VAL A 390 2.40 -6.29 -6.63
CA VAL A 390 1.17 -5.49 -6.58
C VAL A 390 1.44 -3.98 -6.35
N ASN A 391 2.71 -3.57 -6.18
CA ASN A 391 3.13 -2.18 -6.08
C ASN A 391 3.44 -1.55 -7.45
N GLY A 392 2.62 -1.81 -8.48
CA GLY A 392 2.88 -1.32 -9.84
C GLY A 392 2.25 0.02 -10.18
N TYR A 393 1.43 0.60 -9.30
CA TYR A 393 0.70 1.86 -9.59
C TYR A 393 1.58 3.09 -9.78
N PHE A 394 2.91 2.98 -9.63
CA PHE A 394 3.83 4.02 -10.06
C PHE A 394 4.03 4.09 -11.57
N PHE A 395 3.68 3.03 -12.32
CA PHE A 395 4.00 2.95 -13.74
C PHE A 395 3.36 4.07 -14.54
N VAL A 396 2.18 4.53 -14.12
CA VAL A 396 1.55 5.75 -14.62
C VAL A 396 1.61 6.78 -13.50
N PRO A 397 2.15 8.00 -13.71
CA PRO A 397 2.41 8.97 -12.64
C PRO A 397 1.14 9.74 -12.26
N ASN A 398 0.06 9.03 -12.01
CA ASN A 398 -1.24 9.59 -11.64
C ASN A 398 -1.70 9.15 -10.26
N TYR A 399 -0.91 8.34 -9.55
CA TYR A 399 -1.26 7.95 -8.19
C TYR A 399 -1.11 9.16 -7.25
N PRO A 400 -2.05 9.41 -6.32
CA PRO A 400 -2.08 10.63 -5.52
C PRO A 400 -0.79 10.96 -4.76
N THR A 401 -0.05 9.96 -4.29
CA THR A 401 1.23 10.17 -3.58
C THR A 401 2.36 10.64 -4.50
N GLU A 402 2.36 10.23 -5.77
CA GLU A 402 3.32 10.68 -6.78
C GLU A 402 3.03 12.12 -7.20
N VAL A 403 1.76 12.43 -7.44
CA VAL A 403 1.31 13.78 -7.75
C VAL A 403 1.66 14.74 -6.60
N ALA A 404 1.45 14.30 -5.35
CA ALA A 404 1.86 15.09 -4.18
C ALA A 404 3.37 15.29 -4.12
N ALA A 405 4.18 14.24 -4.34
CA ALA A 405 5.63 14.37 -4.36
C ALA A 405 6.14 15.34 -5.45
N ILE A 406 5.53 15.34 -6.64
CA ILE A 406 5.81 16.35 -7.68
C ILE A 406 5.46 17.76 -7.19
N ASN A 407 4.29 17.93 -6.56
CA ASN A 407 3.83 19.23 -6.10
C ASN A 407 4.66 19.79 -4.93
N PHE A 408 5.15 18.92 -4.03
CA PHE A 408 6.01 19.32 -2.93
C PHE A 408 7.44 19.67 -3.36
N ASP A 409 7.86 19.24 -4.55
CA ASP A 409 9.16 19.63 -5.09
C ASP A 409 9.12 21.01 -5.76
N THR A 410 9.39 22.05 -4.96
CA THR A 410 9.48 23.43 -5.46
C THR A 410 10.67 23.67 -6.38
N THR A 411 11.65 22.75 -6.47
CA THR A 411 12.80 22.87 -7.38
C THR A 411 12.47 22.45 -8.82
N GLY A 412 11.41 21.67 -9.02
CA GLY A 412 11.01 21.14 -10.32
C GLY A 412 11.88 19.98 -10.83
N THR A 413 12.70 19.38 -9.96
CA THR A 413 13.54 18.22 -10.31
C THR A 413 12.71 16.94 -10.43
N THR A 414 11.66 16.80 -9.62
CA THR A 414 10.67 15.72 -9.63
C THR A 414 9.53 16.10 -10.57
N ARG A 415 9.33 15.34 -11.65
CA ARG A 415 8.36 15.73 -12.67
C ARG A 415 7.92 14.58 -13.58
N ILE A 416 6.85 14.85 -14.31
CA ILE A 416 6.54 14.17 -15.57
C ILE A 416 7.30 14.92 -16.66
N GLY A 417 8.09 14.17 -17.43
CA GLY A 417 8.87 14.68 -18.55
C GLY A 417 8.03 14.81 -19.83
N LYS A 418 8.66 14.59 -20.99
CA LYS A 418 8.01 14.81 -22.29
C LYS A 418 6.87 13.81 -22.57
N TYR A 419 7.01 12.59 -22.07
CA TYR A 419 6.04 11.51 -22.27
C TYR A 419 5.44 11.11 -20.92
N VAL A 420 4.20 10.60 -20.92
CA VAL A 420 3.50 10.22 -19.68
C VAL A 420 4.30 9.22 -18.85
N LEU A 421 4.90 8.21 -19.48
CA LEU A 421 5.73 7.19 -18.80
C LEU A 421 7.17 7.66 -18.55
N ASN A 422 7.57 8.84 -19.04
CA ASN A 422 8.86 9.43 -18.77
C ASN A 422 8.73 10.31 -17.53
N HIS A 423 8.79 9.72 -16.34
CA HIS A 423 8.69 10.45 -15.08
C HIS A 423 9.66 9.92 -14.03
N SER A 424 9.86 10.70 -12.98
CA SER A 424 10.89 10.47 -11.96
C SER A 424 10.77 9.14 -11.17
N PHE A 425 9.58 8.55 -11.10
CA PHE A 425 9.29 7.37 -10.24
C PHE A 425 9.57 6.01 -10.91
N GLN A 426 9.80 5.96 -12.23
CA GLN A 426 10.00 4.69 -12.96
C GLN A 426 11.19 3.90 -12.42
N LEU A 427 12.33 4.57 -12.24
CA LEU A 427 13.58 3.90 -11.87
C LEU A 427 13.50 3.31 -10.46
N SER A 428 13.12 4.12 -9.48
CA SER A 428 12.94 3.64 -8.09
C SER A 428 11.86 2.58 -8.01
N GLY A 429 10.74 2.76 -8.73
CA GLY A 429 9.66 1.79 -8.84
C GLY A 429 10.15 0.41 -9.31
N PHE A 430 10.74 0.33 -10.50
CA PHE A 430 11.24 -0.94 -11.04
C PHE A 430 12.32 -1.59 -10.17
N ILE A 431 13.29 -0.81 -9.67
CA ILE A 431 14.32 -1.35 -8.78
C ILE A 431 13.66 -1.99 -7.56
N THR A 432 12.75 -1.27 -6.90
CA THR A 432 12.10 -1.84 -5.72
C THR A 432 11.27 -3.08 -6.03
N THR A 433 10.53 -3.11 -7.14
CA THR A 433 9.74 -4.28 -7.57
C THR A 433 10.63 -5.49 -7.84
N PHE A 434 11.65 -5.37 -8.70
CA PHE A 434 12.50 -6.52 -9.06
C PHE A 434 13.33 -7.01 -7.88
N VAL A 435 13.93 -6.08 -7.11
CA VAL A 435 14.78 -6.46 -5.97
C VAL A 435 13.94 -7.10 -4.87
N SER A 436 12.78 -6.54 -4.53
CA SER A 436 11.94 -7.13 -3.46
C SER A 436 11.42 -8.52 -3.83
N ILE A 437 11.00 -8.76 -5.08
CA ILE A 437 10.59 -10.10 -5.53
C ILE A 437 11.78 -11.07 -5.49
N GLY A 438 12.94 -10.67 -6.02
CA GLY A 438 14.14 -11.50 -6.03
C GLY A 438 14.62 -11.87 -4.62
N ILE A 439 14.69 -10.89 -3.71
CA ILE A 439 15.01 -11.12 -2.31
C ILE A 439 13.93 -11.99 -1.64
N GLY A 440 12.65 -11.78 -1.96
CA GLY A 440 11.56 -12.62 -1.46
C GLY A 440 11.75 -14.10 -1.82
N TYR A 441 12.10 -14.39 -3.08
CA TYR A 441 12.44 -15.74 -3.52
C TYR A 441 13.67 -16.32 -2.81
N LEU A 442 14.72 -15.50 -2.60
CA LEU A 442 15.89 -15.93 -1.84
C LEU A 442 15.52 -16.27 -0.39
N ILE A 443 14.74 -15.43 0.29
CA ILE A 443 14.32 -15.66 1.67
C ILE A 443 13.55 -16.98 1.78
N ILE A 444 12.55 -17.20 0.91
CA ILE A 444 11.78 -18.45 0.98
C ILE A 444 12.66 -19.67 0.72
N SER A 445 13.70 -19.58 -0.13
CA SER A 445 14.60 -20.71 -0.41
C SER A 445 15.55 -21.08 0.75
N PHE A 446 15.76 -20.16 1.71
CA PHE A 446 16.61 -20.39 2.87
C PHE A 446 15.83 -20.69 4.15
N LEU A 447 14.62 -20.15 4.29
CA LEU A 447 13.80 -20.27 5.51
C LEU A 447 12.72 -21.35 5.44
N TYR A 448 12.35 -21.81 4.24
CA TYR A 448 11.35 -22.85 4.00
C TYR A 448 11.91 -23.91 3.05
#